data_AF-K5WBC2-F1
#
_entry.id   AF-K5WBC2-F1
#
_cell.length_a   1.000
_cell.length_b   1.000
_cell.length_c   1.000
_cell.angle_alpha   90.00
_cell.angle_beta   90.00
_cell.angle_gamma   90.00
#
_symmetry.space_group_name_H-M   'P 1'
#
loop_
_entity.id
_entity.type
_entity.pdbx_description
1 polymer ?
#
loop_
_entity_poly.entity_id
_entity_poly.type
_entity_poly.pdbx_seq_one_letter_code
_entity_poly.pdbx_strand_id
1 'polypeptide(L)'
;MDYSGKRTDVVDAGGEFDYSGMQWFTDRPERPPPPPTQPPAEAYVPPPNVIEQNESFQFALSISTNELYARYKQYGQLGVLAWISEFSELIDNLKELGFKGNMFVSTRSQALKACEDLLRLKLDVKMQIIVMYLSAQVARLRRFLDGDKQWDDYPTPQFPVDPSQYT
;
A
#
# COMPACT_ATOMS: atom_id res chain seq x y z
N MET A 1 -9.26 8.71 -79.32
CA MET A 1 -9.78 7.78 -78.32
C MET A 1 -9.34 8.31 -76.97
N ASP A 2 -10.32 8.83 -76.25
CA ASP A 2 -10.25 9.52 -74.98
C ASP A 2 -9.51 8.75 -73.88
N TYR A 3 -8.74 9.46 -73.06
CA TYR A 3 -8.66 9.19 -71.62
C TYR A 3 -8.61 10.53 -70.87
N SER A 4 -9.81 11.07 -70.68
CA SER A 4 -10.14 12.12 -69.72
C SER A 4 -9.93 11.62 -68.29
N GLY A 5 -9.30 12.43 -67.43
CA GLY A 5 -9.19 12.13 -66.00
C GLY A 5 -8.06 12.82 -65.24
N LYS A 6 -7.79 14.12 -65.46
CA LYS A 6 -6.96 14.88 -64.50
C LYS A 6 -7.83 15.19 -63.28
N ARG A 7 -7.55 14.56 -62.14
CA ARG A 7 -8.10 14.90 -60.83
C ARG A 7 -7.85 16.39 -60.55
N THR A 8 -8.91 17.17 -60.33
CA THR A 8 -8.88 18.60 -60.01
C THR A 8 -8.87 18.87 -58.50
N ASP A 9 -8.30 17.98 -57.69
CA ASP A 9 -8.53 17.98 -56.23
C ASP A 9 -7.27 18.20 -55.40
N VAL A 10 -6.43 19.13 -55.86
CA VAL A 10 -5.37 19.72 -55.03
C VAL A 10 -5.21 21.17 -55.47
N VAL A 11 -5.81 22.06 -54.70
CA VAL A 11 -5.47 23.48 -54.75
C VAL A 11 -4.06 23.59 -54.18
N ASP A 12 -3.11 23.90 -55.06
CA ASP A 12 -1.76 24.31 -54.69
C ASP A 12 -1.85 25.65 -53.94
N ALA A 13 -2.06 25.57 -52.63
CA ALA A 13 -1.99 26.72 -51.73
C ALA A 13 -0.53 26.97 -51.32
N GLY A 14 0.38 27.05 -52.30
CA GLY A 14 1.75 27.52 -52.15
C GLY A 14 1.80 29.04 -52.00
N GLY A 15 1.18 29.57 -50.95
CA GLY A 15 1.42 30.94 -50.51
C GLY A 15 2.20 30.89 -49.21
N GLU A 16 3.45 31.37 -49.20
CA GLU A 16 4.18 31.62 -47.97
C GLU A 16 3.36 32.63 -47.15
N PHE A 17 2.63 32.13 -46.16
CA PHE A 17 1.93 32.99 -45.21
C PHE A 17 2.99 33.72 -44.40
N ASP A 18 3.06 35.03 -44.56
CA ASP A 18 3.97 35.88 -43.79
C ASP A 18 3.48 35.97 -42.34
N TYR A 19 4.13 35.19 -41.47
CA TYR A 19 3.87 35.18 -40.03
C TYR A 19 4.68 36.25 -39.25
N SER A 20 5.41 37.14 -39.94
CA SER A 20 6.30 38.12 -39.30
C SER A 20 5.59 39.10 -38.36
N GLY A 21 4.26 39.24 -38.44
CA GLY A 21 3.42 40.04 -37.54
C GLY A 21 2.55 39.25 -36.55
N MET A 22 2.55 37.91 -36.59
CA MET A 22 1.66 37.08 -35.77
C MET A 22 2.29 36.79 -34.41
N GLN A 23 2.18 37.72 -33.47
CA GLN A 23 2.59 37.48 -32.09
C GLN A 23 1.39 36.95 -31.28
N TRP A 24 1.33 35.64 -31.08
CA TRP A 24 0.40 35.04 -30.13
C TRP A 24 0.93 35.23 -28.70
N PHE A 25 0.03 35.59 -27.77
CA PHE A 25 0.29 35.70 -26.32
C PHE A 25 1.13 36.89 -25.82
N THR A 26 1.19 38.00 -26.57
CA THR A 26 1.93 39.21 -26.15
C THR A 26 1.29 39.92 -24.94
N ASP A 27 -0.04 39.93 -24.86
CA ASP A 27 -0.77 40.43 -23.69
C ASP A 27 -0.94 39.31 -22.66
N ARG A 28 0.11 39.03 -21.87
CA ARG A 28 -0.10 38.32 -20.61
C ARG A 28 -0.81 39.28 -19.65
N PRO A 29 -2.03 38.96 -19.16
CA PRO A 29 -2.63 39.74 -18.10
C PRO A 29 -1.66 39.81 -16.93
N GLU A 30 -1.55 40.99 -16.31
CA GLU A 30 -0.70 41.17 -15.12
C GLU A 30 -1.03 40.08 -14.12
N ARG A 31 0.00 39.32 -13.73
CA ARG A 31 -0.19 38.25 -12.74
C ARG A 31 -0.70 38.93 -11.48
N PRO A 32 -1.88 38.55 -10.94
CA PRO A 32 -2.35 39.14 -9.70
C PRO A 32 -1.25 39.01 -8.65
N PRO A 33 -1.11 40.01 -7.75
CA PRO A 33 -0.10 39.96 -6.71
C PRO A 33 -0.20 38.60 -6.01
N PRO A 34 0.93 37.95 -5.69
CA PRO A 34 0.90 36.69 -4.99
C PRO A 34 0.02 36.87 -3.74
N PRO A 35 -0.88 35.92 -3.46
CA PRO A 35 -1.68 36.00 -2.24
C PRO A 35 -0.75 36.22 -1.05
N PRO A 36 -1.15 37.03 -0.05
CA PRO A 36 -0.33 37.26 1.12
C PRO A 36 0.15 35.91 1.64
N THR A 37 1.46 35.78 1.84
CA THR A 37 2.09 34.58 2.41
C THR A 37 1.31 34.21 3.65
N GLN A 38 0.58 33.10 3.59
CA GLN A 38 -0.12 32.60 4.76
C GLN A 38 0.94 32.39 5.84
N PRO A 39 0.68 32.82 7.08
CA PRO A 39 1.58 32.48 8.18
C PRO A 39 1.80 30.97 8.17
N PRO A 40 3.04 30.49 8.39
CA PRO A 40 3.31 29.06 8.40
C PRO A 40 2.32 28.39 9.34
N ALA A 41 1.62 27.38 8.82
CA ALA A 41 0.65 26.63 9.60
C ALA A 41 1.33 26.15 10.89
N GLU A 42 0.68 26.36 12.03
CA GLU A 42 1.20 25.93 13.32
C GLU A 42 1.50 24.42 13.27
N ALA A 43 2.68 24.03 13.76
CA ALA A 43 3.07 22.64 13.79
C ALA A 43 2.05 21.84 14.63
N TYR A 44 1.39 20.88 14.01
CA TYR A 44 0.43 20.02 14.70
C TYR A 44 1.14 19.24 15.83
N VAL A 45 0.69 19.47 17.07
CA VAL A 45 1.14 18.70 18.24
C VAL A 45 0.07 17.66 18.56
N PRO A 46 0.35 16.36 18.34
CA PRO A 46 -0.61 15.31 18.67
C PRO A 46 -0.88 15.28 20.18
N PRO A 47 -2.11 14.99 20.61
CA PRO A 47 -2.43 14.90 22.03
C PRO A 47 -1.69 13.71 22.69
N PRO A 48 -1.37 13.76 24.00
CA PRO A 48 -0.56 12.75 24.68
C PRO A 48 -1.11 11.31 24.54
N ASN A 49 -2.43 11.16 24.58
CA ASN A 49 -3.08 9.85 24.40
C ASN A 49 -2.79 9.21 23.02
N VAL A 50 -2.66 10.01 21.96
CA VAL A 50 -2.32 9.52 20.62
C VAL A 50 -0.87 9.08 20.57
N ILE A 51 0.03 9.78 21.28
CA ILE A 51 1.44 9.41 21.39
C ILE A 51 1.55 8.05 22.11
N GLU A 52 0.95 7.91 23.29
CA GLU A 52 0.94 6.67 24.08
C GLU A 52 0.33 5.49 23.30
N GLN A 53 -0.76 5.72 22.55
CA GLN A 53 -1.35 4.69 21.70
C GLN A 53 -0.37 4.24 20.62
N ASN A 54 0.28 5.16 19.91
CA ASN A 54 1.26 4.80 18.88
C ASN A 54 2.46 4.05 19.47
N GLU A 55 2.95 4.46 20.65
CA GLU A 55 4.05 3.78 21.34
C GLU A 55 3.67 2.35 21.76
N SER A 56 2.46 2.17 22.29
CA SER A 56 1.98 0.82 22.67
C SER A 56 1.85 -0.11 21.46
N PHE A 57 1.35 0.40 20.31
CA PHE A 57 1.35 -0.37 19.06
C PHE A 57 2.76 -0.70 18.58
N GLN A 58 3.68 0.27 18.61
CA GLN A 58 5.06 0.02 18.21
C GLN A 58 5.71 -1.05 19.09
N PHE A 59 5.50 -1.00 20.41
CA PHE A 59 5.98 -2.02 21.32
C PHE A 59 5.39 -3.39 20.99
N ALA A 60 4.06 -3.51 20.89
CA ALA A 60 3.40 -4.77 20.56
C ALA A 60 3.89 -5.35 19.23
N LEU A 61 4.02 -4.52 18.19
CA LEU A 61 4.55 -4.92 16.89
C LEU A 61 6.02 -5.35 16.95
N SER A 62 6.83 -4.72 17.80
CA SER A 62 8.25 -5.07 17.96
C SER A 62 8.48 -6.43 18.59
N ILE A 63 7.59 -6.87 19.48
CA ILE A 63 7.69 -8.17 20.17
C ILE A 63 6.89 -9.28 19.49
N SER A 64 5.98 -8.92 18.57
CA SER A 64 5.04 -9.82 17.89
C SER A 64 5.68 -11.13 17.38
N THR A 65 6.80 -11.04 16.65
CA THR A 65 7.53 -12.20 16.11
C THR A 65 8.07 -13.12 17.20
N ASN A 66 8.61 -12.54 18.29
CA ASN A 66 9.14 -13.31 19.42
C ASN A 66 8.02 -14.00 20.19
N GLU A 67 6.89 -13.31 20.36
CA GLU A 67 5.71 -13.87 21.01
C GLU A 67 5.12 -15.03 20.20
N LEU A 68 4.93 -14.84 18.89
CA LEU A 68 4.47 -15.92 18.00
C LEU A 68 5.36 -17.16 18.12
N TYR A 69 6.68 -16.97 18.11
CA TYR A 69 7.63 -18.08 18.28
C TYR A 69 7.53 -18.74 19.67
N ALA A 70 7.35 -17.94 20.73
CA ALA A 70 7.16 -18.47 22.08
C ALA A 70 5.87 -19.29 22.20
N ARG A 71 4.75 -18.79 21.66
CA ARG A 71 3.46 -19.50 21.62
C ARG A 71 3.56 -20.79 20.81
N TYR A 72 4.28 -20.76 19.68
CA TYR A 72 4.57 -21.96 18.91
C TYR A 72 5.38 -22.98 19.71
N LYS A 73 6.40 -22.57 20.46
CA LYS A 73 7.17 -23.50 21.32
C LYS A 73 6.34 -24.10 22.44
N GLN A 74 5.43 -23.33 23.04
CA GLN A 74 4.66 -23.77 24.20
C GLN A 74 3.47 -24.66 23.83
N TYR A 75 2.75 -24.30 22.77
CA TYR A 75 1.46 -24.92 22.42
C TYR A 75 1.42 -25.47 20.99
N GLY A 76 2.56 -25.46 20.28
CA GLY A 76 2.65 -25.92 18.90
C GLY A 76 1.78 -25.10 17.96
N GLN A 77 1.11 -25.79 17.04
CA GLN A 77 0.28 -25.16 16.01
C GLN A 77 -0.98 -24.48 16.57
N LEU A 78 -1.53 -24.97 17.68
CA LEU A 78 -2.68 -24.34 18.34
C LEU A 78 -2.30 -23.00 18.98
N GLY A 79 -1.06 -22.87 19.49
CA GLY A 79 -0.53 -21.61 19.98
C GLY A 79 -0.44 -20.54 18.89
N VAL A 80 -0.02 -20.96 17.69
CA VAL A 80 -0.01 -20.08 16.52
C VAL A 80 -1.42 -19.64 16.16
N LEU A 81 -2.39 -20.56 16.14
CA LEU A 81 -3.78 -20.22 15.82
C LEU A 81 -4.37 -19.21 16.82
N ALA A 82 -4.17 -19.42 18.11
CA ALA A 82 -4.62 -18.50 19.15
C ALA A 82 -3.97 -17.11 18.99
N TRP A 83 -2.67 -17.08 18.76
CA TRP A 83 -1.94 -15.83 18.55
C TRP A 83 -2.42 -15.07 17.29
N ILE A 84 -2.77 -15.77 16.20
CA ILE A 84 -3.33 -15.10 15.01
C ILE A 84 -4.67 -14.41 15.33
N SER A 85 -5.47 -14.96 16.25
CA SER A 85 -6.70 -14.30 16.71
C SER A 85 -6.40 -12.98 17.43
N GLU A 86 -5.45 -13.00 18.39
CA GLU A 86 -4.98 -11.81 19.10
C GLU A 86 -4.38 -10.78 18.13
N PHE A 87 -3.61 -11.24 17.14
CA PHE A 87 -3.03 -10.38 16.10
C PHE A 87 -4.10 -9.76 15.19
N SER A 88 -5.19 -10.48 14.90
CA SER A 88 -6.32 -9.92 14.14
C SER A 88 -6.96 -8.74 14.87
N GLU A 89 -7.13 -8.81 16.19
CA GLU A 89 -7.65 -7.71 16.99
C GLU A 89 -6.69 -6.51 16.99
N LEU A 90 -5.38 -6.77 17.12
CA LEU A 90 -4.35 -5.74 16.98
C LEU A 90 -4.46 -5.02 15.63
N ILE A 91 -4.63 -5.76 14.53
CA ILE A 91 -4.82 -5.18 13.19
C ILE A 91 -6.06 -4.27 13.14
N ASP A 92 -7.19 -4.70 13.73
CA ASP A 92 -8.42 -3.90 13.69
C ASP A 92 -8.29 -2.60 14.48
N ASN A 93 -7.67 -2.65 15.66
CA ASN A 93 -7.39 -1.45 16.45
C ASN A 93 -6.41 -0.51 15.73
N LEU A 94 -5.40 -1.06 15.06
CA LEU A 94 -4.43 -0.30 14.28
C LEU A 94 -5.08 0.36 13.05
N LYS A 95 -6.03 -0.33 12.41
CA LYS A 95 -6.84 0.24 11.32
C LYS A 95 -7.71 1.39 11.81
N GLU A 96 -8.37 1.23 12.96
CA GLU A 96 -9.18 2.28 13.56
C GLU A 96 -8.33 3.54 13.85
N LEU A 97 -7.12 3.36 14.41
CA LEU A 97 -6.18 4.46 14.63
C LEU A 97 -5.82 5.19 13.32
N GLY A 98 -5.55 4.42 12.26
CA GLY A 98 -5.21 5.00 10.96
C GLY A 98 -6.39 5.69 10.27
N PHE A 99 -7.62 5.16 10.39
CA PHE A 99 -8.81 5.83 9.88
C PHE A 99 -9.10 7.15 10.60
N LYS A 100 -8.75 7.26 11.90
CA LYS A 100 -8.81 8.52 12.66
C LYS A 100 -7.72 9.52 12.27
N GLY A 101 -6.77 9.15 11.39
CA GLY A 101 -5.64 10.00 11.00
C GLY A 101 -4.56 10.12 12.08
N ASN A 102 -4.63 9.32 13.14
CA ASN A 102 -3.76 9.42 14.31
C ASN A 102 -2.54 8.49 14.25
N MET A 103 -2.34 7.78 13.13
CA MET A 103 -1.23 6.84 12.99
C MET A 103 0.05 7.56 12.59
N PHE A 104 1.12 7.32 13.34
CA PHE A 104 2.44 7.86 13.03
C PHE A 104 3.13 7.07 11.92
N VAL A 105 3.99 7.75 11.17
CA VAL A 105 4.81 7.13 10.11
C VAL A 105 5.72 6.04 10.68
N SER A 106 6.25 6.25 11.89
CA SER A 106 7.05 5.24 12.61
C SER A 106 6.23 3.98 12.90
N THR A 107 5.00 4.13 13.39
CA THR A 107 4.07 3.03 13.66
C THR A 107 3.74 2.26 12.38
N ARG A 108 3.44 2.96 11.28
CA ARG A 108 3.19 2.34 9.96
C ARG A 108 4.39 1.54 9.47
N SER A 109 5.60 2.11 9.58
CA SER A 109 6.84 1.46 9.16
C SER A 109 7.17 0.23 9.99
N GLN A 110 6.96 0.32 11.31
CA GLN A 110 7.13 -0.80 12.24
C GLN A 110 6.13 -1.93 11.95
N ALA A 111 4.89 -1.59 11.60
CA ALA A 111 3.86 -2.58 11.24
C ALA A 111 4.20 -3.33 9.94
N LEU A 112 4.71 -2.62 8.92
CA LEU A 112 5.22 -3.25 7.69
C LEU A 112 6.41 -4.16 7.97
N LYS A 113 7.36 -3.71 8.80
CA LYS A 113 8.51 -4.52 9.20
C LYS A 113 8.08 -5.79 9.94
N ALA A 114 7.16 -5.67 10.90
CA ALA A 114 6.61 -6.82 11.61
C ALA A 114 5.96 -7.83 10.65
N CYS A 115 5.22 -7.37 9.64
CA CYS A 115 4.66 -8.25 8.60
C CYS A 115 5.74 -9.04 7.85
N GLU A 116 6.85 -8.40 7.47
CA GLU A 116 7.97 -9.09 6.83
C GLU A 116 8.65 -10.11 7.77
N ASP A 117 8.88 -9.72 9.02
CA ASP A 117 9.55 -10.57 10.00
C ASP A 117 8.69 -11.80 10.37
N LEU A 118 7.35 -11.64 10.43
CA LEU A 118 6.41 -12.74 10.66
C LEU A 118 6.43 -13.77 9.52
N LEU A 119 6.49 -13.33 8.25
CA LEU A 119 6.55 -14.25 7.10
C LEU A 119 7.92 -14.92 6.95
N ARG A 120 8.99 -14.26 7.38
CA ARG A 120 10.35 -14.85 7.42
C ARG A 120 10.50 -15.92 8.49
N LEU A 121 9.60 -15.95 9.48
CA LEU A 121 9.64 -16.92 10.57
C LEU A 121 9.29 -18.32 10.03
N LYS A 122 10.31 -19.18 9.94
CA LYS A 122 10.13 -20.57 9.51
C LYS A 122 9.58 -21.42 10.65
N LEU A 123 8.25 -21.44 10.79
CA LEU A 123 7.54 -22.33 11.70
C LEU A 123 7.15 -23.62 10.98
N ASP A 124 7.40 -24.78 11.61
CA ASP A 124 6.98 -26.10 11.08
C ASP A 124 5.51 -26.39 11.38
N VAL A 125 4.63 -25.64 10.72
CA VAL A 125 3.17 -25.76 10.85
C VAL A 125 2.64 -26.71 9.78
N LYS A 126 2.30 -27.94 10.19
CA LYS A 126 1.74 -28.98 9.31
C LYS A 126 0.34 -28.62 8.77
N MET A 127 -0.48 -27.95 9.59
CA MET A 127 -1.82 -27.51 9.18
C MET A 127 -1.75 -26.30 8.24
N GLN A 128 -1.87 -26.56 6.94
CA GLN A 128 -1.85 -25.53 5.88
C GLN A 128 -2.89 -24.42 6.09
N ILE A 129 -4.04 -24.73 6.69
CA ILE A 129 -5.09 -23.72 6.99
C ILE A 129 -4.60 -22.62 7.94
N ILE A 130 -3.69 -22.95 8.87
CA ILE A 130 -3.12 -21.97 9.80
C ILE A 130 -2.15 -21.05 9.07
N VAL A 131 -1.33 -21.61 8.18
CA VAL A 131 -0.40 -20.83 7.34
C VAL A 131 -1.17 -19.88 6.42
N MET A 132 -2.26 -20.35 5.81
CA MET A 132 -3.16 -19.51 5.01
C MET A 132 -3.81 -18.42 5.86
N TYR A 133 -4.27 -18.75 7.06
CA TYR A 133 -4.92 -17.78 7.94
C TYR A 133 -3.94 -16.68 8.39
N LEU A 134 -2.72 -17.04 8.80
CA LEU A 134 -1.65 -16.09 9.12
C LEU A 134 -1.36 -15.18 7.92
N SER A 135 -1.17 -15.77 6.74
CA SER A 135 -0.88 -15.03 5.51
C SER A 135 -2.01 -14.07 5.13
N ALA A 136 -3.27 -14.48 5.31
CA ALA A 136 -4.44 -13.63 5.09
C ALA A 136 -4.47 -12.44 6.05
N GLN A 137 -4.10 -12.62 7.33
CA GLN A 137 -4.01 -11.50 8.27
C GLN A 137 -2.88 -10.53 7.92
N VAL A 138 -1.71 -11.04 7.56
CA VAL A 138 -0.60 -10.22 7.11
C VAL A 138 -0.97 -9.45 5.83
N ALA A 139 -1.62 -10.10 4.86
CA ALA A 139 -2.10 -9.46 3.64
C ALA A 139 -3.15 -8.37 3.94
N ARG A 140 -4.06 -8.61 4.90
CA ARG A 140 -5.06 -7.63 5.35
C ARG A 140 -4.39 -6.37 5.91
N LEU A 141 -3.37 -6.54 6.74
CA LEU A 141 -2.62 -5.44 7.31
C LEU A 141 -1.80 -4.70 6.24
N ARG A 142 -1.07 -5.42 5.40
CA ARG A 142 -0.27 -4.83 4.31
C ARG A 142 -1.13 -4.03 3.33
N ARG A 143 -2.29 -4.54 2.92
CA ARG A 143 -3.20 -3.80 2.03
C ARG A 143 -3.71 -2.50 2.65
N PHE A 144 -3.87 -2.47 3.97
CA PHE A 144 -4.24 -1.24 4.67
C PHE A 144 -3.06 -0.26 4.76
N LEU A 145 -1.85 -0.75 5.03
CA LEU A 145 -0.66 0.07 5.18
C LEU A 145 -0.05 0.51 3.85
N ASP A 146 -0.24 -0.24 2.76
CA ASP A 146 0.35 0.01 1.45
C ASP A 146 -0.53 -0.65 0.38
N GLY A 147 -1.60 0.05 0.01
CA GLY A 147 -2.64 -0.48 -0.87
C GLY A 147 -2.23 -0.64 -2.34
N ASP A 148 -1.23 0.12 -2.78
CA ASP A 148 -0.76 0.10 -4.17
C ASP A 148 0.33 -0.96 -4.41
N LYS A 149 1.03 -1.36 -3.34
CA LYS A 149 2.10 -2.34 -3.43
C LYS A 149 1.54 -3.77 -3.43
N GLN A 150 1.83 -4.50 -4.50
CA GLN A 150 1.62 -5.93 -4.55
C GLN A 150 2.77 -6.66 -3.84
N TRP A 151 2.43 -7.72 -3.10
CA TRP A 151 3.36 -8.53 -2.32
C TRP A 151 3.25 -9.99 -2.75
N ASP A 152 4.38 -10.61 -3.08
CA ASP A 152 4.44 -11.98 -3.61
C ASP A 152 5.25 -12.93 -2.69
N ASP A 153 5.59 -12.50 -1.48
CA ASP A 153 6.38 -13.24 -0.49
C ASP A 153 5.54 -14.18 0.42
N TYR A 154 4.27 -14.39 0.08
CA TYR A 154 3.38 -15.28 0.85
C TYR A 154 3.71 -16.76 0.60
N PRO A 155 3.66 -17.62 1.63
CA PRO A 155 3.88 -19.05 1.47
C PRO A 155 2.81 -19.69 0.57
N THR A 156 3.24 -20.49 -0.39
CA THR A 156 2.35 -21.24 -1.28
C THR A 156 1.77 -22.46 -0.55
N PRO A 157 0.43 -22.60 -0.45
CA PRO A 157 -0.19 -23.75 0.20
C PRO A 157 0.13 -25.05 -0.53
N GLN A 158 0.54 -26.08 0.22
CA GLN A 158 0.73 -27.44 -0.29
C GLN A 158 -0.49 -28.28 0.06
N PHE A 159 -1.56 -28.15 -0.73
CA PHE A 159 -2.70 -29.07 -0.61
C PHE A 159 -2.38 -30.39 -1.31
N PRO A 160 -2.80 -31.54 -0.77
CA PRO A 160 -2.79 -32.79 -1.52
C PRO A 160 -3.77 -32.63 -2.68
N VAL A 161 -3.23 -32.43 -3.89
CA VAL A 161 -4.05 -32.11 -5.07
C VAL A 161 -4.64 -33.36 -5.73
N ASP A 162 -4.28 -34.55 -5.24
CA ASP A 162 -4.56 -35.78 -5.96
C ASP A 162 -5.19 -36.88 -5.07
N PRO A 163 -6.52 -37.04 -5.13
CA PRO A 163 -7.23 -38.15 -4.48
C PRO A 163 -6.77 -39.53 -4.98
N SER A 164 -6.18 -39.60 -6.18
CA SER A 164 -5.77 -40.85 -6.81
C SER A 164 -4.46 -41.43 -6.25
N GLN A 165 -3.68 -40.65 -5.50
CA GLN A 165 -2.42 -41.11 -4.89
C GLN A 165 -2.61 -41.94 -3.61
N TYR A 166 -3.84 -42.12 -3.15
CA TYR A 166 -4.20 -42.89 -1.94
C TYR A 166 -4.96 -44.20 -2.25
N THR A 167 -4.97 -44.66 -3.52
CA THR A 167 -5.55 -45.95 -3.93
C THR A 167 -4.47 -47.01 -4.09
#